data_AF-A0A3L7LT82-F1
#
_entry.id   AF-A0A3L7LT82-F1
#
_cell.length_a   1.000
_cell.length_b   1.000
_cell.length_c   1.000
_cell.angle_alpha   90.00
_cell.angle_beta   90.00
_cell.angle_gamma   90.00
#
_symmetry.space_group_name_H-M   'P 1'
#
loop_
_entity.id
_entity.type
_entity.pdbx_description
1 polymer ?
#
loop_
_entity_poly.entity_id
_entity_poly.type
_entity_poly.pdbx_seq_one_letter_code
_entity_poly.pdbx_strand_id
1 'polypeptide(L)'
;MTKRLTSKDILALGSMTFALFVGAGNIIFPPMVGLQSGQHVWLAAAGFLITAVGLPVITVIALARVGGGIDGLSSPIGQKAGLLLAVVCYLAVGPLFATPRTATVSFAVGVAPFAGNGELPLLVYSLIYFALVIGISLYPGRLLDTVGHVLAPLKIIALAVLGMAAMLWPAGQPLQVAASYS
;
A
#
# COMPACT_ATOMS: atom_id res chain seq x y z
N MET A 1 -4.43 -20.03 28.26
CA MET A 1 -5.12 -18.81 28.72
C MET A 1 -5.57 -18.00 27.51
N THR A 2 -6.86 -18.00 27.17
CA THR A 2 -7.44 -17.15 26.13
C THR A 2 -7.61 -15.74 26.71
N LYS A 3 -6.58 -14.90 26.56
CA LYS A 3 -6.63 -13.49 26.98
C LYS A 3 -7.65 -12.79 26.08
N ARG A 4 -8.84 -12.49 26.61
CA ARG A 4 -9.83 -11.68 25.88
C ARG A 4 -9.26 -10.29 25.69
N LEU A 5 -9.14 -9.87 24.44
CA LEU A 5 -8.69 -8.53 24.08
C LEU A 5 -9.71 -7.51 24.58
N THR A 6 -9.25 -6.46 25.27
CA THR A 6 -10.14 -5.35 25.63
C THR A 6 -10.49 -4.55 24.36
N SER A 7 -11.58 -3.79 24.35
CA SER A 7 -11.96 -3.00 23.16
C SER A 7 -10.86 -2.02 22.70
N LYS A 8 -10.03 -1.53 23.63
CA LYS A 8 -8.84 -0.72 23.33
C LYS A 8 -7.75 -1.53 22.61
N ASP A 9 -7.56 -2.80 22.98
CA ASP A 9 -6.60 -3.68 22.32
C ASP A 9 -7.08 -4.04 20.91
N ILE A 10 -8.39 -4.27 20.74
CA ILE A 10 -9.00 -4.50 19.42
C ILE A 10 -8.83 -3.26 18.53
N LEU A 11 -9.07 -2.07 19.07
CA LEU A 11 -8.88 -0.83 18.31
C LEU A 11 -7.41 -0.63 17.94
N ALA A 12 -6.47 -0.84 18.88
CA ALA A 12 -5.04 -0.72 18.62
C ALA A 12 -4.55 -1.74 17.58
N LEU A 13 -4.96 -3.01 17.71
CA LEU A 13 -4.60 -4.07 16.78
C LEU A 13 -5.21 -3.82 15.39
N GLY A 14 -6.45 -3.34 15.35
CA GLY A 14 -7.14 -2.94 14.12
C GLY A 14 -6.45 -1.77 13.42
N SER A 15 -6.06 -0.73 14.16
CA SER A 15 -5.29 0.40 13.63
C SER A 15 -3.90 -0.02 13.15
N MET A 16 -3.20 -0.92 13.85
CA MET A 16 -1.91 -1.45 13.41
C MET A 16 -2.05 -2.26 12.12
N THR A 17 -3.06 -3.12 12.06
CA THR A 17 -3.41 -3.92 10.87
C THR A 17 -3.75 -3.00 9.70
N PHE A 18 -4.56 -1.97 9.94
CA PHE A 18 -4.87 -0.94 8.97
C PHE A 18 -3.61 -0.23 8.46
N ALA A 19 -2.70 0.15 9.35
CA ALA A 19 -1.46 0.81 8.96
C ALA A 19 -0.53 -0.10 8.14
N LEU A 20 -0.55 -1.40 8.36
CA LEU A 20 0.19 -2.38 7.58
C LEU A 20 -0.40 -2.54 6.17
N PHE A 21 -1.73 -2.65 6.06
CA PHE A 21 -2.40 -2.92 4.78
C PHE A 21 -2.71 -1.67 3.95
N VAL A 22 -2.96 -0.53 4.57
CA VAL A 22 -3.13 0.74 3.86
C VAL A 22 -1.75 1.33 3.56
N GLY A 23 -1.17 0.90 2.45
CA GLY A 23 0.11 1.41 1.94
C GLY A 23 -0.04 2.67 1.09
N ALA A 24 1.09 3.17 0.56
CA ALA A 24 1.12 4.30 -0.37
C ALA A 24 0.23 4.07 -1.61
N GLY A 25 0.20 2.83 -2.13
CA GLY A 25 -0.68 2.47 -3.23
C GLY A 25 -2.16 2.68 -2.91
N ASN A 26 -2.60 2.33 -1.70
CA ASN A 26 -4.01 2.47 -1.31
C ASN A 26 -4.44 3.93 -1.10
N ILE A 27 -3.50 4.86 -1.05
CA ILE A 27 -3.77 6.31 -0.94
C ILE A 27 -3.68 6.99 -2.31
N ILE A 28 -2.73 6.58 -3.15
CA ILE A 28 -2.45 7.22 -4.44
C ILE A 28 -3.35 6.67 -5.57
N PHE A 29 -3.65 5.38 -5.56
CA PHE A 29 -4.40 4.75 -6.65
C PHE A 29 -5.89 5.10 -6.70
N PRO A 30 -6.66 5.26 -5.58
CA PRO A 30 -8.08 5.54 -5.68
C PRO A 30 -8.42 6.83 -6.44
N PRO A 31 -7.73 7.98 -6.22
CA PRO A 31 -7.92 9.16 -7.05
C PRO A 31 -7.58 8.91 -8.51
N MET A 32 -6.47 8.21 -8.81
CA MET A 32 -6.06 7.92 -10.19
C MET A 32 -7.09 7.03 -10.92
N VAL A 33 -7.52 5.95 -10.28
CA VAL A 33 -8.51 5.01 -10.82
C VAL A 33 -9.89 5.69 -10.92
N GLY A 34 -10.26 6.53 -9.96
CA GLY A 34 -11.47 7.34 -10.00
C GLY A 34 -11.48 8.30 -11.21
N LEU A 35 -10.37 8.98 -11.45
CA LEU A 35 -10.23 9.88 -12.61
C LEU A 35 -10.25 9.12 -13.95
N GLN A 36 -9.60 7.95 -14.01
CA GLN A 36 -9.51 7.13 -15.23
C GLN A 36 -10.80 6.37 -15.56
N SER A 37 -11.60 6.04 -14.56
CA SER A 37 -12.84 5.27 -14.72
C SER A 37 -14.02 6.09 -15.25
N GLY A 38 -13.91 7.42 -15.30
CA GLY A 38 -14.90 8.30 -15.93
C GLY A 38 -16.30 8.12 -15.34
N GLN A 39 -17.22 7.50 -16.11
CA GLN A 39 -18.59 7.21 -15.65
C GLN A 39 -18.70 5.91 -14.83
N HIS A 40 -17.71 5.02 -14.89
CA HIS A 40 -17.71 3.70 -14.23
C HIS A 40 -17.03 3.71 -12.86
N VAL A 41 -17.00 4.85 -12.17
CA VAL A 41 -16.33 5.02 -10.87
C VAL A 41 -16.81 4.00 -9.83
N TRP A 42 -18.10 3.69 -9.79
CA TRP A 42 -18.64 2.70 -8.84
C TRP A 42 -18.13 1.29 -9.10
N LEU A 43 -17.99 0.90 -10.37
CA LEU A 43 -17.46 -0.41 -10.74
C LEU A 43 -15.96 -0.50 -10.42
N ALA A 44 -15.21 0.57 -10.74
CA ALA A 44 -13.79 0.66 -10.43
C ALA A 44 -13.53 0.67 -8.90
N ALA A 45 -14.37 1.36 -8.13
CA ALA A 45 -14.34 1.36 -6.67
C ALA A 45 -14.64 -0.04 -6.10
N ALA A 46 -15.63 -0.75 -6.63
CA ALA A 46 -15.93 -2.12 -6.22
C ALA A 46 -14.75 -3.08 -6.49
N GLY A 47 -14.17 -3.03 -7.70
CA GLY A 47 -12.99 -3.83 -8.04
C GLY A 47 -11.78 -3.50 -7.16
N PHE A 48 -11.55 -2.22 -6.89
CA PHE A 48 -10.50 -1.77 -5.97
C PHE A 48 -10.75 -2.28 -4.55
N LEU A 49 -11.97 -2.20 -4.01
CA LEU A 49 -12.28 -2.70 -2.67
C LEU A 49 -12.05 -4.22 -2.54
N ILE A 50 -12.49 -5.01 -3.53
CA ILE A 50 -12.30 -6.47 -3.52
C ILE A 50 -10.80 -6.81 -3.53
N THR A 51 -10.02 -6.13 -4.36
CA THR A 51 -8.61 -6.47 -4.56
C THR A 51 -7.68 -5.86 -3.50
N ALA A 52 -7.88 -4.58 -3.14
CA ALA A 52 -7.02 -3.85 -2.22
C ALA A 52 -7.35 -4.09 -0.74
N VAL A 53 -8.58 -4.52 -0.42
CA VAL A 53 -9.03 -4.77 0.97
C VAL A 53 -9.48 -6.21 1.16
N GLY A 54 -10.34 -6.73 0.27
CA GLY A 54 -10.90 -8.07 0.40
C GLY A 54 -9.83 -9.18 0.42
N LEU A 55 -8.96 -9.19 -0.59
CA LEU A 55 -7.88 -10.20 -0.69
C LEU A 55 -6.93 -10.17 0.52
N PRO A 56 -6.36 -9.03 0.95
CA PRO A 56 -5.53 -8.98 2.15
C PRO A 56 -6.23 -9.48 3.42
N VAL A 57 -7.50 -9.13 3.62
CA VAL A 57 -8.28 -9.60 4.79
C VAL A 57 -8.44 -11.11 4.76
N ILE A 58 -8.78 -11.69 3.60
CA ILE A 58 -8.86 -13.14 3.43
C ILE A 58 -7.50 -13.80 3.72
N THR A 59 -6.40 -13.21 3.23
CA THR A 59 -5.05 -13.70 3.50
C THR A 59 -4.70 -13.69 4.99
N VAL A 60 -5.03 -12.62 5.72
CA VAL A 60 -4.83 -12.55 7.18
C VAL A 60 -5.63 -13.63 7.91
N ILE A 61 -6.90 -13.81 7.55
CA ILE A 61 -7.75 -14.84 8.14
C ILE A 61 -7.19 -16.23 7.86
N ALA A 62 -6.75 -16.50 6.63
CA ALA A 62 -6.12 -17.76 6.26
C ALA A 62 -4.83 -17.99 7.05
N LEU A 63 -3.97 -16.97 7.17
CA LEU A 63 -2.73 -17.05 7.93
C LEU A 63 -2.97 -17.31 9.42
N ALA A 64 -3.97 -16.64 10.00
CA ALA A 64 -4.39 -16.86 11.38
C ALA A 64 -4.93 -18.27 11.62
N ARG A 65 -5.60 -18.87 10.61
CA ARG A 65 -6.10 -20.26 10.65
C ARG A 65 -4.98 -21.31 10.62
N VAL A 66 -3.89 -21.06 9.89
CA VAL A 66 -2.77 -22.01 9.72
C VAL A 66 -1.63 -21.82 10.73
N GLY A 67 -1.81 -20.95 11.74
CA GLY A 67 -0.83 -20.76 12.83
C GLY A 67 0.25 -19.71 12.56
N GLY A 68 0.08 -18.84 11.56
CA GLY A 68 0.90 -17.63 11.40
C GLY A 68 2.12 -17.74 10.47
N GLY A 69 2.52 -18.95 10.08
CA GLY A 69 3.73 -19.19 9.29
C GLY A 69 3.47 -19.36 7.79
N ILE A 70 4.37 -18.83 6.96
CA ILE A 70 4.40 -19.06 5.50
C ILE A 70 4.59 -20.56 5.21
N ASP A 71 5.28 -21.28 6.10
CA ASP A 71 5.45 -22.73 6.04
C ASP A 71 4.11 -23.48 6.21
N GLY A 72 3.24 -23.01 7.11
CA GLY A 72 1.89 -23.58 7.31
C GLY A 72 0.97 -23.31 6.12
N LEU A 73 1.11 -22.14 5.48
CA LEU A 73 0.34 -21.78 4.29
C LEU A 73 0.81 -22.52 3.02
N SER A 74 2.10 -22.85 2.94
CA SER A 74 2.71 -23.52 1.78
C SER A 74 2.84 -25.04 1.94
N SER A 75 2.53 -25.60 3.11
CA SER A 75 2.47 -27.05 3.36
C SER A 75 1.69 -27.85 2.30
N PRO A 76 0.58 -27.37 1.71
CA PRO A 76 -0.15 -28.11 0.66
C PRO A 76 0.57 -28.11 -0.70
N ILE A 77 1.45 -27.14 -0.95
CA ILE A 77 2.15 -26.92 -2.23
C ILE A 77 3.53 -27.62 -2.22
N GLY A 78 4.04 -27.98 -1.04
CA GLY A 78 5.32 -28.64 -0.84
C GLY A 78 6.46 -27.65 -0.61
N GLN A 79 7.42 -28.04 0.25
CA GLN A 79 8.46 -27.15 0.79
C GLN A 79 9.31 -26.43 -0.27
N LYS A 80 9.64 -27.12 -1.38
CA LYS A 80 10.45 -26.55 -2.46
C LYS A 80 9.68 -25.47 -3.25
N ALA A 81 8.42 -25.73 -3.56
CA ALA A 81 7.58 -24.77 -4.29
C ALA A 81 7.15 -23.60 -3.39
N GLY A 82 6.91 -23.84 -2.09
CA GLY A 82 6.70 -22.80 -1.09
C GLY A 82 7.89 -21.85 -0.95
N LEU A 83 9.12 -22.40 -0.86
CA LEU A 83 10.34 -21.61 -0.79
C LEU A 83 10.56 -20.78 -2.06
N LEU A 84 10.39 -21.38 -3.24
CA LEU A 84 10.51 -20.66 -4.52
C LEU A 84 9.53 -19.50 -4.58
N LEU A 85 8.26 -19.74 -4.23
CA LEU A 85 7.24 -18.70 -4.20
C LEU A 85 7.59 -17.59 -3.21
N ALA A 86 8.05 -17.93 -2.00
CA ALA A 86 8.48 -16.96 -1.00
C ALA A 86 9.63 -16.08 -1.51
N VAL A 87 10.66 -16.68 -2.13
CA VAL A 87 11.80 -15.95 -2.70
C VAL A 87 11.34 -15.00 -3.81
N VAL A 88 10.52 -15.47 -4.74
CA VAL A 88 9.98 -14.64 -5.83
C VAL A 88 9.17 -13.48 -5.27
N CYS A 89 8.28 -13.74 -4.29
CA CYS A 89 7.50 -12.72 -3.62
C CYS A 89 8.39 -11.70 -2.90
N TYR A 90 9.40 -12.14 -2.15
CA TYR A 90 10.32 -11.24 -1.46
C TYR A 90 11.13 -10.36 -2.42
N LEU A 91 11.62 -10.94 -3.52
CA LEU A 91 12.35 -10.18 -4.54
C LEU A 91 11.43 -9.17 -5.26
N ALA A 92 10.20 -9.58 -5.56
CA ALA A 92 9.21 -8.71 -6.21
C ALA A 92 8.76 -7.55 -5.31
N VAL A 93 8.47 -7.83 -4.03
CA VAL A 93 8.07 -6.81 -3.05
C VAL A 93 9.25 -5.90 -2.68
N GLY A 94 10.44 -6.46 -2.52
CA GLY A 94 11.62 -5.69 -2.16
C GLY A 94 12.23 -4.98 -3.38
N PRO A 95 13.41 -5.41 -3.84
CA PRO A 95 14.25 -4.62 -4.74
C PRO A 95 13.74 -4.55 -6.19
N LEU A 96 13.01 -5.55 -6.68
CA LEU A 96 12.78 -5.67 -8.12
C LEU A 96 11.59 -4.86 -8.65
N PHE A 97 10.49 -4.78 -7.91
CA PHE A 97 9.26 -4.16 -8.43
C PHE A 97 8.62 -3.15 -7.50
N ALA A 98 8.22 -3.55 -6.29
CA ALA A 98 7.37 -2.65 -5.50
C ALA A 98 8.15 -1.43 -4.96
N THR A 99 9.37 -1.60 -4.45
CA THR A 99 10.17 -0.48 -3.92
C THR A 99 10.58 0.54 -5.01
N PRO A 100 11.08 0.13 -6.19
CA PRO A 100 11.33 1.08 -7.28
C PRO A 100 10.06 1.79 -7.74
N ARG A 101 8.93 1.08 -7.82
CA ARG A 101 7.65 1.66 -8.25
C ARG A 101 7.13 2.70 -7.28
N THR A 102 7.29 2.50 -5.97
CA THR A 102 6.88 3.54 -5.00
C THR A 102 7.73 4.80 -5.14
N ALA A 103 9.04 4.67 -5.40
CA ALA A 103 9.91 5.82 -5.61
C ALA A 103 9.49 6.64 -6.85
N THR A 104 9.26 5.97 -7.99
CA THR A 104 8.88 6.67 -9.24
C THR A 104 7.50 7.31 -9.14
N VAL A 105 6.54 6.66 -8.49
CA VAL A 105 5.20 7.22 -8.28
C VAL A 105 5.24 8.40 -7.30
N SER A 106 6.00 8.30 -6.21
CA SER A 106 6.18 9.43 -5.28
C SER A 106 6.86 10.62 -5.94
N PHE A 107 7.82 10.40 -6.84
CA PHE A 107 8.39 11.46 -7.66
C PHE A 107 7.33 12.10 -8.57
N ALA A 108 6.62 11.29 -9.37
CA ALA A 108 5.65 11.77 -10.36
C ALA A 108 4.50 12.58 -9.73
N VAL A 109 4.01 12.17 -8.56
CA VAL A 109 2.89 12.83 -7.89
C VAL A 109 3.35 13.98 -6.99
N GLY A 110 4.49 13.84 -6.30
CA GLY A 110 4.90 14.77 -5.24
C GLY A 110 5.95 15.80 -5.64
N VAL A 111 6.85 15.47 -6.57
CA VAL A 111 8.03 16.30 -6.88
C VAL A 111 8.03 16.80 -8.32
N ALA A 112 7.59 15.98 -9.26
CA ALA A 112 7.55 16.32 -10.67
C ALA A 112 6.75 17.61 -10.99
N PRO A 113 5.62 17.93 -10.32
CA PRO A 113 4.93 19.21 -10.53
C PRO A 113 5.78 20.45 -10.19
N PHE A 114 6.80 20.31 -9.34
CA PHE A 114 7.65 21.40 -8.88
C PHE A 114 9.04 21.40 -9.53
N ALA A 115 9.60 20.21 -9.82
CA ALA A 115 10.98 20.04 -10.28
C ALA A 115 11.10 19.73 -11.80
N GLY A 116 9.98 19.48 -12.48
CA GLY A 116 9.94 19.14 -13.91
C GLY A 116 10.15 17.64 -14.21
N ASN A 117 9.64 17.20 -15.36
CA ASN A 117 9.63 15.79 -15.81
C ASN A 117 10.93 15.36 -16.52
N GLY A 118 12.09 15.66 -15.94
CA GLY A 118 13.39 15.27 -16.51
C GLY A 118 13.92 13.94 -15.96
N GLU A 119 14.72 13.23 -16.76
CA GLU A 119 15.44 12.02 -16.32
C GLU A 119 16.42 12.31 -15.17
N LEU A 120 17.02 13.51 -15.20
CA LEU A 120 18.03 13.94 -14.22
C LEU A 120 17.40 14.25 -12.83
N PRO A 121 16.28 15.01 -12.72
CA PRO A 121 15.50 15.10 -11.49
C PRO A 121 15.04 13.75 -10.91
N LEU A 122 14.58 12.82 -11.77
CA LEU A 122 14.16 11.49 -11.33
C LEU A 122 15.33 10.69 -10.74
N LEU A 123 16.50 10.75 -11.38
CA LEU A 123 17.70 10.07 -10.92
C LEU A 123 18.17 10.61 -9.57
N VAL A 124 18.23 11.94 -9.40
CA VAL A 124 18.60 12.58 -8.14
C VAL A 124 17.59 12.23 -7.03
N TYR A 125 16.29 12.33 -7.32
CA TYR A 125 15.26 11.95 -6.35
C TYR A 125 15.36 10.48 -5.93
N SER A 126 15.53 9.57 -6.90
CA SER A 126 15.63 8.14 -6.64
C SER A 126 16.87 7.82 -5.79
N LEU A 127 18.00 8.48 -6.06
CA LEU A 127 19.23 8.28 -5.31
C LEU A 127 19.09 8.74 -3.84
N ILE A 128 18.45 9.90 -3.61
CA ILE A 128 18.13 10.39 -2.26
C ILE A 128 17.14 9.45 -1.57
N TYR A 129 16.07 9.04 -2.28
CA TYR A 129 15.04 8.15 -1.76
C TYR A 129 15.64 6.83 -1.30
N PHE A 130 16.43 6.16 -2.13
CA PHE A 130 17.05 4.88 -1.78
C PHE A 130 18.13 5.04 -0.71
N ALA A 131 18.89 6.13 -0.69
CA ALA A 131 19.84 6.40 0.39
C ALA A 131 19.13 6.53 1.76
N LEU A 132 18.00 7.24 1.80
CA LEU A 132 17.18 7.36 3.01
C LEU A 132 16.57 6.00 3.41
N VAL A 133 16.04 5.25 2.45
CA VAL A 133 15.49 3.91 2.69
C VAL A 133 16.55 3.00 3.28
N ILE A 134 17.75 2.94 2.70
CA ILE A 134 18.87 2.14 3.23
C ILE A 134 19.25 2.60 4.64
N GLY A 135 19.40 3.91 4.84
CA GLY A 135 19.73 4.48 6.15
C GLY A 135 18.71 4.10 7.22
N ILE A 136 17.42 4.13 6.90
CA ILE A 136 16.34 3.76 7.80
C ILE A 136 16.27 2.23 8.01
N SER A 137 16.48 1.43 6.96
CA SER A 137 16.49 -0.03 7.02
C SER A 137 17.62 -0.60 7.88
N LEU A 138 18.73 0.13 8.05
CA LEU A 138 19.82 -0.25 8.95
C LEU A 138 19.45 -0.14 10.44
N TYR A 139 18.33 0.52 10.79
CA TYR A 139 17.85 0.67 12.17
C TYR A 139 16.42 0.11 12.37
N PRO A 140 16.21 -1.21 12.18
CA PRO A 140 14.88 -1.83 12.17
C PRO A 140 14.16 -1.75 13.53
N GLY A 141 14.90 -1.70 14.64
CA GLY A 141 14.34 -1.69 15.99
C GLY A 141 13.47 -0.46 16.29
N ARG A 142 13.77 0.70 15.72
CA ARG A 142 12.92 1.91 15.85
C ARG A 142 11.85 1.99 14.76
N LEU A 143 11.98 1.21 13.70
CA LEU A 143 11.10 1.26 12.54
C LEU A 143 9.70 0.77 12.91
N LEU A 144 9.59 -0.41 13.52
CA LEU A 144 8.29 -1.01 13.85
C LEU A 144 7.48 -0.16 14.85
N ASP A 145 8.15 0.40 15.86
CA ASP A 145 7.51 1.28 16.85
C ASP A 145 7.09 2.63 16.25
N THR A 146 7.93 3.23 15.39
CA THR A 146 7.62 4.52 14.73
C THR A 146 6.57 4.35 13.64
N VAL A 147 6.64 3.29 12.83
CA VAL A 147 5.70 2.99 11.75
C VAL A 147 4.31 2.71 12.35
N GLY A 148 4.22 1.84 13.35
CA GLY A 148 2.94 1.48 13.96
C GLY A 148 2.26 2.65 14.66
N HIS A 149 3.01 3.46 15.42
CA HIS A 149 2.42 4.54 16.22
C HIS A 149 2.24 5.86 15.45
N VAL A 150 3.10 6.16 14.47
CA VAL A 150 3.06 7.44 13.73
C VAL A 150 2.42 7.28 12.34
N LEU A 151 2.76 6.24 11.58
CA LEU A 151 2.18 6.08 10.24
C LEU A 151 0.70 5.70 10.29
N ALA A 152 0.25 4.94 11.30
CA ALA A 152 -1.16 4.60 11.46
C ALA A 152 -2.06 5.85 11.56
N PRO A 153 -1.86 6.77 12.52
CA PRO A 153 -2.68 7.97 12.60
C PRO A 153 -2.47 8.90 11.40
N LEU A 154 -1.24 9.01 10.89
CA LEU A 154 -0.95 9.84 9.71
C LEU A 154 -1.75 9.38 8.48
N LYS A 155 -1.82 8.06 8.24
CA LYS A 155 -2.59 7.48 7.11
C LYS A 155 -4.08 7.72 7.25
N ILE A 156 -4.62 7.61 8.47
CA ILE A 156 -6.03 7.90 8.75
C ILE A 156 -6.34 9.37 8.46
N ILE A 157 -5.50 10.29 8.94
CA ILE A 157 -5.64 11.73 8.68
C ILE A 157 -5.54 12.01 7.18
N ALA A 158 -4.56 11.44 6.48
CA ALA A 158 -4.38 11.63 5.04
C ALA A 158 -5.63 11.17 4.25
N LEU A 159 -6.21 10.02 4.59
CA LEU A 159 -7.46 9.55 3.97
C LEU A 159 -8.66 10.44 4.31
N ALA A 160 -8.76 10.94 5.54
CA ALA A 160 -9.81 11.88 5.91
C ALA A 160 -9.71 13.19 5.12
N VAL A 161 -8.50 13.75 5.01
CA VAL A 161 -8.24 14.95 4.20
C VAL A 161 -8.54 14.69 2.74
N LEU A 162 -8.12 13.56 2.18
CA LEU A 162 -8.38 13.20 0.78
C LEU A 162 -9.89 13.02 0.51
N GLY A 163 -10.62 12.39 1.43
CA GLY A 163 -12.07 12.27 1.35
C GLY A 163 -12.77 13.63 1.40
N MET A 164 -12.37 14.51 2.33
CA MET A 164 -12.91 15.87 2.41
C MET A 164 -12.56 16.70 1.16
N ALA A 165 -11.32 16.62 0.67
CA ALA A 165 -10.88 17.31 -0.53
C ALA A 165 -11.67 16.86 -1.77
N ALA A 166 -11.95 15.57 -1.90
CA ALA A 166 -12.77 15.06 -3.01
C ALA A 166 -14.22 15.59 -2.98
N MET A 167 -14.79 15.83 -1.79
CA MET A 167 -16.14 16.40 -1.65
C MET A 167 -16.18 17.91 -1.87
N LEU A 168 -15.17 18.64 -1.34
CA LEU A 168 -15.12 20.11 -1.38
C LEU A 168 -14.54 20.66 -2.68
N TRP A 169 -13.66 19.91 -3.35
CA TRP A 169 -13.01 20.30 -4.59
C TRP A 169 -13.08 19.16 -5.63
N PRO A 170 -14.25 18.95 -6.27
CA PRO A 170 -14.37 17.95 -7.31
C PRO A 170 -13.40 18.29 -8.45
N ALA A 171 -12.65 17.30 -8.93
CA ALA A 171 -11.59 17.47 -9.94
C ALA A 171 -12.10 17.82 -11.37
N GLY A 172 -13.29 18.42 -11.49
CA GLY A 172 -13.93 18.76 -12.76
C GLY A 172 -14.98 17.74 -13.21
N GLN A 173 -15.51 17.93 -14.42
CA GLN A 173 -16.46 17.00 -15.04
C GLN A 173 -15.82 15.62 -15.27
N PRO A 174 -16.57 14.51 -15.15
CA PRO A 174 -16.04 13.17 -15.42
C PRO A 174 -15.41 13.13 -16.82
N LEU A 175 -14.10 12.85 -16.89
CA LEU A 175 -13.43 12.65 -18.16
C LEU A 175 -14.08 11.46 -18.89
N GLN A 176 -14.22 11.56 -20.22
CA GLN A 176 -14.62 10.40 -21.02
C GLN A 176 -13.63 9.26 -20.76
N VAL A 177 -14.14 8.02 -20.69
CA VAL A 177 -13.37 6.80 -20.39
C VAL A 177 -12.09 6.82 -21.22
N ALA A 178 -10.93 6.65 -20.55
CA ALA A 178 -9.66 6.57 -21.26
C ALA A 178 -9.74 5.45 -22.31
N ALA A 179 -9.35 5.73 -23.56
CA ALA A 179 -9.45 4.83 -24.71
C ALA A 179 -8.77 3.45 -24.52
N SER A 180 -8.05 3.25 -23.42
CA SER A 180 -7.47 1.98 -22.98
C SER A 180 -8.49 0.99 -22.41
N TYR A 181 -9.73 1.40 -22.16
CA TYR A 181 -10.79 0.60 -21.52
C TYR A 181 -12.08 0.48 -22.36
N SER A 182 -12.06 0.91 -23.63
CA SER A 182 -13.15 0.73 -24.60
C SER A 182 -12.99 -0.54 -25.42
#